data_AF-A0ABD7YQZ2-F1
#
_entry.id   AF-A0ABD7YQZ2-F1
#
_cell.length_a   1.000
_cell.length_b   1.000
_cell.length_c   1.000
_cell.angle_alpha   90.00
_cell.angle_beta   90.00
_cell.angle_gamma   90.00
#
_symmetry.space_group_name_H-M   'P 1'
#
loop_
_entity.id
_entity.type
_entity.pdbx_description
1 polymer ?
#
loop_
_entity_poly.entity_id
_entity_poly.type
_entity_poly.pdbx_seq_one_letter_code
_entity_poly.pdbx_strand_id
1 'polypeptide(L)'
;MGIRAIKLNTESWNPGEHRNQDSDYTHITISYDISGNRYKIDQYLKGQLKDCHYCQLVECVNTTLYMQKSIEIDEKSIDETERSIDEMLREELKHFFVNANNLSGEKVTAYCMVGNVRAFAYEVDA
;
A
#
# COMPACT_ATOMS: atom_id res chain seq x y z
N MET A 1 9.00 6.19 -14.51
CA MET A 1 8.53 6.27 -13.11
C MET A 1 8.45 4.85 -12.61
N GLY A 2 9.29 4.50 -11.63
CA GLY A 2 9.44 3.13 -11.13
C GLY A 2 8.86 2.96 -9.73
N ILE A 3 8.47 1.72 -9.41
CA ILE A 3 8.18 1.28 -8.05
C ILE A 3 9.21 0.23 -7.66
N ARG A 4 9.98 0.51 -6.62
CA ARG A 4 11.04 -0.36 -6.13
C ARG A 4 10.67 -0.89 -4.76
N ALA A 5 10.69 -2.22 -4.59
CA ALA A 5 10.52 -2.82 -3.27
C ALA A 5 11.73 -2.51 -2.38
N ILE A 6 11.45 -2.18 -1.13
CA ILE A 6 12.44 -2.00 -0.07
C ILE A 6 12.48 -3.29 0.73
N LYS A 7 13.66 -3.89 0.84
CA LYS A 7 13.83 -5.11 1.65
C LYS A 7 13.65 -4.76 3.12
N LEU A 8 12.61 -5.32 3.73
CA LEU A 8 12.41 -5.28 5.17
C LEU A 8 13.19 -6.42 5.83
N ASN A 9 13.63 -6.22 7.07
CA ASN A 9 14.15 -7.33 7.87
C ASN A 9 12.96 -8.19 8.33
N THR A 10 12.86 -9.40 7.80
CA THR A 10 11.80 -10.37 8.10
C THR A 10 12.28 -11.54 8.96
N GLU A 11 13.52 -11.50 9.49
CA GLU A 11 14.10 -12.62 10.25
C GLU A 11 13.28 -13.00 11.49
N SER A 12 12.60 -12.02 12.10
CA SER A 12 11.72 -12.22 13.25
C SER A 12 10.24 -12.19 12.91
N TRP A 13 9.88 -12.12 11.62
CA TRP A 13 8.49 -12.08 11.21
C TRP A 13 7.90 -13.50 11.22
N ASN A 14 6.75 -13.63 11.87
CA ASN A 14 5.89 -14.80 11.75
C ASN A 14 4.50 -14.27 11.38
N PRO A 15 3.83 -14.83 10.37
CA PRO A 15 2.45 -14.46 10.07
C PRO A 15 1.59 -14.71 11.32
N GLY A 16 0.66 -13.80 11.58
CA GLY A 16 -0.27 -13.96 12.70
C GLY A 16 -1.27 -15.08 12.41
N GLU A 17 -2.01 -15.51 13.44
CA GLU A 17 -3.15 -16.40 13.22
C GLU A 17 -4.15 -15.75 12.26
N HIS A 18 -4.40 -16.40 11.13
CA HIS A 18 -5.51 -16.05 10.26
C HIS A 18 -6.77 -16.64 10.90
N ARG A 19 -7.39 -15.89 11.81
CA ARG A 19 -8.73 -16.25 12.27
C ARG A 19 -9.63 -16.23 11.05
N ASN A 20 -10.24 -17.37 10.71
CA ASN A 20 -11.31 -17.48 9.71
C ASN A 20 -12.19 -16.22 9.83
N GLN A 21 -12.07 -15.31 8.86
CA GLN A 21 -12.63 -13.98 8.99
C GLN A 21 -14.16 -14.09 8.88
N ASP A 22 -14.89 -13.46 9.80
CA ASP A 22 -16.32 -13.16 9.64
C ASP A 22 -16.57 -12.06 8.56
N SER A 23 -15.53 -11.65 7.81
CA SER A 23 -15.55 -10.60 6.80
C SER A 23 -14.75 -11.02 5.57
N ASP A 24 -15.33 -10.83 4.38
CA ASP A 24 -14.70 -11.18 3.09
C ASP A 24 -13.52 -10.26 2.67
N TYR A 25 -13.05 -9.38 3.57
CA TYR A 25 -12.05 -8.37 3.24
C TYR A 25 -10.79 -8.45 4.12
N THR A 26 -9.64 -8.38 3.45
CA THR A 26 -8.35 -8.09 4.09
C THR A 26 -8.19 -6.58 4.24
N HIS A 27 -7.87 -6.15 5.46
CA HIS A 27 -7.60 -4.76 5.79
C HIS A 27 -6.13 -4.43 5.53
N ILE A 28 -5.89 -3.31 4.86
CA ILE A 28 -4.56 -2.84 4.47
C ILE A 28 -4.37 -1.44 4.99
N THR A 29 -3.27 -1.21 5.71
CA THR A 29 -2.85 0.13 6.13
C THR A 29 -1.61 0.52 5.35
N ILE A 30 -1.64 1.65 4.64
CA ILE A 30 -0.51 2.18 3.88
C ILE A 30 -0.07 3.47 4.54
N SER A 31 1.03 3.41 5.29
CA SER A 31 1.70 4.60 5.83
C SER A 31 2.73 5.09 4.83
N TYR A 32 2.78 6.37 4.53
CA TYR A 32 3.68 6.90 3.52
C TYR A 32 4.36 8.21 3.93
N ASP A 33 5.58 8.40 3.45
CA ASP A 33 6.34 9.64 3.56
C ASP A 33 6.69 10.19 2.17
N ILE A 34 6.81 11.52 2.07
CA ILE A 34 7.02 12.23 0.82
C ILE A 34 8.33 13.01 0.89
N SER A 35 9.26 12.67 0.00
CA SER A 35 10.44 13.48 -0.27
C SER A 35 10.18 14.35 -1.50
N GLY A 36 10.04 15.66 -1.29
CA GLY A 36 9.79 16.65 -2.35
C GLY A 36 8.58 17.52 -2.03
N ASN A 37 7.82 17.89 -3.06
CA ASN A 37 6.65 18.76 -2.90
C ASN A 37 5.42 17.97 -2.43
N ARG A 38 5.29 17.80 -1.11
CA ARG A 38 4.14 17.16 -0.47
C ARG A 38 2.79 17.70 -0.93
N TYR A 39 2.66 19.02 -1.10
CA TYR A 39 1.37 19.62 -1.48
C TYR A 39 0.88 19.09 -2.84
N LYS A 40 1.77 18.91 -3.82
CA LYS A 40 1.39 18.37 -5.14
C LYS A 40 0.89 16.93 -5.04
N ILE A 41 1.62 16.09 -4.32
CA ILE A 41 1.24 14.68 -4.13
C ILE A 41 -0.08 14.59 -3.35
N ASP A 42 -0.23 15.35 -2.26
CA ASP A 42 -1.46 15.34 -1.46
C ASP A 42 -2.68 15.80 -2.28
N GLN A 43 -2.53 16.78 -3.18
CA GLN A 43 -3.61 17.22 -4.08
C GLN A 43 -3.96 16.14 -5.12
N TYR A 44 -2.95 15.50 -5.71
CA TYR A 44 -3.16 14.40 -6.66
C TYR A 44 -3.86 13.22 -5.98
N LEU A 45 -3.37 12.79 -4.83
CA LEU A 45 -3.93 11.71 -4.02
C LEU A 45 -5.39 11.99 -3.63
N LYS A 46 -5.69 13.20 -3.14
CA LYS A 46 -7.08 13.61 -2.85
C LYS A 46 -7.97 13.53 -4.09
N GLY A 47 -7.43 13.83 -5.26
CA GLY A 47 -8.12 13.64 -6.54
C GLY A 47 -8.47 12.18 -6.82
N GLN A 48 -7.51 11.26 -6.65
CA GLN A 48 -7.73 9.82 -6.85
C GLN A 48 -8.72 9.23 -5.84
N LEU A 49 -8.68 9.68 -4.58
CA LEU A 49 -9.52 9.15 -3.52
C LEU A 49 -10.98 9.64 -3.57
N LYS A 50 -11.29 10.70 -4.32
CA LYS A 50 -12.64 11.29 -4.33
C LYS A 50 -13.74 10.30 -4.72
N ASP A 51 -13.43 9.38 -5.64
CA ASP A 51 -14.36 8.35 -6.14
C ASP A 51 -13.93 6.93 -5.72
N CYS A 52 -12.99 6.82 -4.77
CA CYS A 52 -12.48 5.52 -4.31
C CYS A 52 -13.24 5.07 -3.06
N HIS A 53 -14.06 4.02 -3.18
CA HIS A 53 -14.87 3.51 -2.07
C HIS A 53 -14.16 2.48 -1.19
N TYR A 54 -13.09 1.88 -1.69
CA TYR A 54 -12.36 0.81 -1.01
C TYR A 54 -11.09 1.32 -0.31
N CYS A 55 -10.72 2.58 -0.49
CA CYS A 55 -9.54 3.21 0.09
C CYS A 55 -9.88 4.64 0.54
N GLN A 56 -9.45 5.01 1.74
CA GLN A 56 -9.66 6.34 2.30
C GLN A 56 -8.41 6.85 3.01
N LEU A 57 -8.22 8.17 3.01
CA LEU A 57 -7.23 8.81 3.87
C LEU A 57 -7.73 8.78 5.31
N VAL A 58 -6.90 8.31 6.23
CA VAL A 58 -7.25 8.27 7.65
C VAL A 58 -7.25 9.71 8.19
N GLU A 59 -8.40 10.15 8.72
CA GLU A 59 -8.52 11.47 9.34
C GLU A 59 -7.50 11.64 10.47
N CYS A 60 -6.97 12.85 10.62
CA CYS A 60 -5.94 13.22 11.60
C CYS A 60 -4.56 12.57 11.41
N VAL A 61 -4.40 11.66 10.45
CA VAL A 61 -3.11 11.06 10.06
C VAL A 61 -2.95 11.20 8.55
N ASN A 62 -2.59 12.41 8.09
CA ASN A 62 -2.46 12.80 6.67
C ASN A 62 -1.30 12.11 5.91
N THR A 63 -0.85 10.97 6.42
CA THR A 63 0.24 10.13 5.92
C THR A 63 -0.16 8.65 5.91
N THR A 64 -1.44 8.35 6.08
CA THR A 64 -1.94 6.98 6.19
C THR A 64 -3.21 6.79 5.38
N LEU A 65 -3.20 5.80 4.49
CA LEU A 65 -4.37 5.29 3.81
C LEU A 65 -4.85 4.02 4.48
N TYR A 66 -6.15 3.84 4.53
CA TYR A 66 -6.80 2.60 4.92
C TYR A 66 -7.57 2.03 3.74
N MET A 67 -7.32 0.77 3.43
CA MET A 67 -7.88 0.05 2.30
C MET A 67 -8.49 -1.28 2.71
N GLN A 68 -9.57 -1.68 2.02
CA GLN A 68 -10.19 -3.00 2.15
C GLN A 68 -10.21 -3.69 0.78
N LYS A 69 -9.62 -4.89 0.70
CA LYS A 69 -9.57 -5.68 -0.53
C LYS A 69 -9.88 -7.14 -0.22
N SER A 70 -10.60 -7.80 -1.13
CA SER A 70 -10.73 -9.25 -1.11
C SER A 70 -9.40 -9.85 -1.55
N ILE A 71 -8.75 -10.60 -0.67
CA ILE A 71 -7.49 -11.30 -0.95
C ILE A 71 -7.69 -12.74 -0.51
N GLU A 72 -7.56 -13.66 -1.45
CA GLU A 72 -7.55 -15.09 -1.14
C GLU A 72 -6.18 -15.44 -0.58
N ILE A 73 -6.15 -15.90 0.67
CA ILE A 73 -4.92 -16.29 1.36
C ILE A 73 -4.90 -17.82 1.39
N ASP A 74 -3.98 -18.41 0.63
CA ASP A 74 -3.71 -19.85 0.70
C ASP A 74 -2.50 -20.08 1.59
N GLU A 75 -2.75 -20.54 2.81
CA GLU A 75 -1.69 -20.85 3.80
C GLU A 75 -0.73 -21.95 3.33
N LYS A 76 -1.14 -22.81 2.39
CA LYS A 76 -0.27 -23.86 1.82
C LYS A 76 0.67 -23.31 0.75
N SER A 77 0.38 -22.14 0.20
CA SER A 77 1.14 -21.47 -0.86
C SER A 77 1.39 -19.99 -0.50
N ILE A 78 1.86 -19.75 0.73
CA ILE A 78 2.08 -18.39 1.24
C ILE A 78 2.99 -17.55 0.32
N ASP A 79 4.01 -18.15 -0.30
CA ASP A 79 4.90 -17.47 -1.24
C ASP A 79 4.18 -16.96 -2.51
N GLU A 80 3.14 -17.67 -2.97
CA GLU A 80 2.32 -17.26 -4.12
C GLU A 80 1.35 -16.16 -3.71
N THR A 81 0.74 -16.30 -2.53
CA THR A 81 -0.10 -15.26 -1.90
C THR A 81 0.70 -13.95 -1.73
N GLU A 82 1.91 -14.01 -1.20
CA GLU A 82 2.78 -12.85 -1.02
C GLU A 82 3.13 -12.16 -2.33
N ARG A 83 3.36 -12.92 -3.41
CA ARG A 83 3.64 -12.38 -4.74
C ARG A 83 2.42 -11.67 -5.33
N SER A 84 1.25 -12.28 -5.20
CA SER A 84 -0.01 -11.66 -5.65
C SER A 84 -0.28 -10.36 -4.89
N ILE A 85 -0.03 -10.34 -3.58
CA ILE A 85 -0.14 -9.13 -2.76
C ILE A 85 0.87 -8.07 -3.22
N ASP A 86 2.13 -8.43 -3.50
CA ASP A 86 3.14 -7.49 -4.00
C ASP A 86 2.72 -6.83 -5.32
N GLU A 87 2.20 -7.62 -6.27
CA GLU A 87 1.70 -7.12 -7.55
C GLU A 87 0.51 -6.17 -7.37
N MET A 88 -0.45 -6.56 -6.53
CA MET A 88 -1.61 -5.72 -6.19
C MET A 88 -1.18 -4.41 -5.55
N LEU A 89 -0.31 -4.44 -4.54
CA LEU A 89 0.17 -3.24 -3.86
C LEU A 89 0.91 -2.30 -4.82
N ARG A 90 1.69 -2.83 -5.77
CA ARG A 90 2.36 -2.00 -6.78
C ARG A 90 1.37 -1.27 -7.67
N GLU A 91 0.33 -1.92 -8.14
CA GLU A 91 -0.69 -1.28 -8.98
C GLU A 91 -1.48 -0.22 -8.18
N GLU A 92 -1.83 -0.50 -6.93
CA GLU A 92 -2.49 0.46 -6.04
C GLU A 92 -1.61 1.68 -5.76
N LEU A 93 -0.34 1.47 -5.40
CA LEU A 93 0.61 2.57 -5.15
C LEU A 93 0.88 3.39 -6.42
N LYS A 94 0.93 2.74 -7.59
CA LYS A 94 1.03 3.42 -8.87
C LYS A 94 -0.18 4.32 -9.10
N HIS A 95 -1.38 3.79 -8.88
CA HIS A 95 -2.61 4.54 -9.04
C HIS A 95 -2.67 5.76 -8.10
N PHE A 96 -2.27 5.60 -6.84
CA PHE A 96 -2.37 6.67 -5.84
C PHE A 96 -1.28 7.73 -5.92
N PHE A 97 -0.06 7.36 -6.30
CA PHE A 97 1.09 8.24 -6.16
C PHE A 97 1.77 8.61 -7.47
N VAL A 98 1.60 7.86 -8.56
CA VAL A 98 2.30 8.14 -9.82
C VAL A 98 1.46 9.05 -10.71
N ASN A 99 1.84 10.33 -10.76
CA ASN A 99 1.21 11.28 -11.68
C ASN A 99 2.09 11.48 -12.91
N ALA A 100 1.67 10.98 -14.07
CA ALA A 100 2.43 11.10 -15.32
C ALA A 100 2.71 12.56 -15.76
N ASN A 101 1.94 13.53 -15.25
CA ASN A 101 2.13 14.96 -15.51
C ASN A 101 3.08 15.62 -14.51
N ASN A 102 3.55 14.88 -13.50
CA ASN A 102 4.43 15.35 -12.45
C ASN A 102 5.89 15.13 -12.85
N LEU A 103 6.55 16.20 -13.28
CA LEU A 103 7.95 16.16 -13.73
C LEU A 103 8.95 16.47 -12.60
N SER A 104 8.50 16.65 -11.35
CA SER A 104 9.36 17.19 -10.27
C SER A 104 10.30 16.17 -9.62
N GLY A 105 10.32 14.91 -10.05
CA GLY A 105 11.18 13.87 -9.45
C GLY A 105 10.86 13.62 -7.97
N GLU A 106 9.59 13.78 -7.59
CA GLU A 106 9.13 13.56 -6.22
C GLU A 106 9.15 12.07 -5.89
N LYS A 107 9.37 11.74 -4.62
CA LYS A 107 9.44 10.36 -4.16
C LYS A 107 8.49 10.12 -3.01
N VAL A 108 7.80 8.98 -3.06
CA VAL A 108 6.98 8.48 -1.97
C VAL A 108 7.59 7.19 -1.45
N THR A 109 7.81 7.11 -0.14
CA THR A 109 8.14 5.85 0.53
C THR A 109 6.89 5.35 1.22
N ALA A 110 6.40 4.17 0.85
CA ALA A 110 5.18 3.58 1.38
C ALA A 110 5.50 2.30 2.16
N TYR A 111 4.83 2.11 3.29
CA TYR A 111 4.87 0.96 4.18
C TYR A 111 3.46 0.39 4.29
N CYS A 112 3.26 -0.80 3.76
CA CYS A 112 1.95 -1.44 3.65
C CYS A 112 1.87 -2.61 4.65
N MET A 113 0.95 -2.54 5.61
CA MET A 113 0.60 -3.68 6.47
C MET A 113 -0.63 -4.37 5.89
N VAL A 114 -0.53 -5.66 5.55
CA VAL A 114 -1.60 -6.42 4.90
C VAL A 114 -2.14 -7.49 5.85
N GLY A 115 -3.27 -7.19 6.49
CA GLY A 115 -3.93 -8.08 7.44
C GLY A 115 -2.96 -8.72 8.43
N ASN A 116 -3.13 -10.03 8.65
CA ASN A 116 -2.21 -10.87 9.42
C ASN A 116 -1.19 -11.61 8.55
N VAL A 117 -1.08 -11.22 7.26
CA VAL A 117 -0.03 -11.69 6.35
C VAL A 117 1.26 -10.99 6.77
N ARG A 118 1.68 -9.93 6.09
CA ARG A 118 2.97 -9.29 6.38
C ARG A 118 3.00 -7.82 6.01
N ALA A 119 4.13 -7.20 6.35
CA ALA A 119 4.45 -5.86 5.88
C ALA A 119 5.23 -5.89 4.56
N PHE A 120 4.97 -4.90 3.72
CA PHE A 120 5.69 -4.59 2.49
C PHE A 120 6.14 -3.14 2.52
N ALA A 121 7.21 -2.82 1.80
CA ALA A 121 7.69 -1.44 1.69
C ALA A 121 8.16 -1.14 0.28
N TYR A 122 7.93 0.09 -0.16
CA TYR A 122 8.18 0.54 -1.52
C TYR A 122 8.71 1.97 -1.56
N GLU A 123 9.56 2.24 -2.53
CA GLU A 123 9.87 3.58 -3.01
C GLU A 123 9.18 3.76 -4.37
N VAL A 124 8.46 4.87 -4.54
CA VAL A 124 7.66 5.21 -5.71
C VAL A 124 8.15 6.54 -6.27
N ASP A 125 8.46 6.58 -7.57
CA ASP A 125 8.67 7.84 -8.28
C ASP A 125 7.30 8.46 -8.63
N ALA A 126 6.94 9.57 -7.97
CA ALA A 126 5.60 10.17 -7.96
C ALA A 126 5.40 11.30 -8.98
#